data_AF-A0A0B0NZR7-F1
#
_entry.id   AF-A0A0B0NZR7-F1
#
_cell.length_a   1.000
_cell.length_b   1.000
_cell.length_c   1.000
_cell.angle_alpha   90.00
_cell.angle_beta   90.00
_cell.angle_gamma   90.00
#
_symmetry.space_group_name_H-M   'P 1'
#
loop_
_entity.id
_entity.type
_entity.pdbx_description
1 polymer ?
#
loop_
_entity_poly.entity_id
_entity_poly.type
_entity_poly.pdbx_seq_one_letter_code
_entity_poly.pdbx_strand_id
1 'polypeptide(L)'
;MDWAFVQKSWEKWASSNIGSSGLPLKAAMLINYDPFRPSRLLSTIAEQEGIKISPIELSQFVNFIKRNKLQKETFMIGNNQFLKLING
;
A
#
# COMPACT_ATOMS: atom_id res chain seq x y z
N MET A 1 22.19 -0.22 -0.29
CA MET A 1 21.15 0.58 0.40
C MET A 1 21.10 0.08 1.82
N ASP A 2 21.23 0.97 2.81
CA ASP A 2 21.09 0.58 4.22
C ASP A 2 19.61 0.46 4.56
N TRP A 3 19.12 -0.77 4.67
CA TRP A 3 17.72 -1.05 4.98
C TRP A 3 17.29 -0.49 6.34
N ALA A 4 18.18 -0.44 7.33
CA ALA A 4 17.87 0.13 8.63
C ALA A 4 17.65 1.65 8.51
N PHE A 5 18.46 2.33 7.69
CA PHE A 5 18.26 3.75 7.40
C PHE A 5 16.95 4.01 6.64
N VAL A 6 16.64 3.19 5.63
CA VAL A 6 15.37 3.30 4.88
C VAL A 6 14.18 3.10 5.80
N GLN A 7 14.21 2.06 6.64
CA GLN A 7 13.14 1.76 7.60
C GLN A 7 12.92 2.93 8.57
N LYS A 8 13.99 3.42 9.21
CA LYS A 8 13.90 4.54 10.16
C LYS A 8 13.39 5.82 9.51
N SER A 9 13.82 6.10 8.27
CA SER A 9 13.37 7.27 7.52
C SER A 9 11.90 7.14 7.12
N TRP A 10 11.49 5.95 6.68
CA TRP A 10 10.11 5.64 6.34
C TRP A 10 9.19 5.76 7.54
N GLU A 11 9.52 5.16 8.68
CA GLU A 11 8.71 5.23 9.91
C GLU A 11 8.46 6.67 10.35
N LYS A 12 9.52 7.50 10.34
CA LYS A 12 9.41 8.93 10.68
C LYS A 12 8.52 9.69 9.69
N TRP A 13 8.70 9.45 8.39
CA TRP A 13 7.93 10.15 7.36
C TRP A 13 6.46 9.70 7.37
N ALA A 14 6.20 8.39 7.36
CA ALA A 14 4.86 7.82 7.31
C ALA A 14 4.00 8.26 8.49
N SER A 15 4.54 8.20 9.72
CA SER A 15 3.81 8.62 10.93
C SER A 15 3.39 10.09 10.93
N SER A 16 4.12 10.95 10.21
CA SER A 16 3.84 12.39 10.14
C SER A 16 3.00 12.79 8.92
N ASN A 17 2.94 11.96 7.88
CA ASN A 17 2.39 12.33 6.58
C ASN A 17 1.25 11.41 6.08
N ILE A 18 1.09 10.22 6.66
CA ILE A 18 0.04 9.26 6.29
C ILE A 18 -0.95 9.12 7.45
N GLY A 19 -2.24 9.25 7.15
CA GLY A 19 -3.32 9.05 8.10
C GLY A 19 -4.11 10.30 8.42
N SER A 20 -5.09 10.15 9.31
CA SER A 20 -5.94 11.24 9.80
C SER A 20 -5.36 11.80 11.10
N SER A 21 -5.38 13.12 11.26
CA SER A 21 -4.97 13.79 12.49
C SER A 21 -5.66 13.15 13.71
N GLY A 22 -4.87 12.74 14.71
CA GLY A 22 -5.35 12.17 15.97
C GLY A 22 -5.54 10.66 16.03
N LEU A 23 -5.37 9.92 14.92
CA LEU A 23 -5.43 8.45 14.93
C LEU A 23 -4.05 7.82 14.64
N PRO A 24 -3.65 6.75 15.36
CA PRO A 24 -2.40 6.08 15.10
C PRO A 24 -2.42 5.41 13.72
N LEU A 25 -1.31 5.55 12.99
CA LEU A 25 -1.10 4.87 11.72
C LEU A 25 -1.02 3.35 11.94
N LYS A 26 -1.96 2.61 11.35
CA LYS A 26 -2.05 1.15 11.50
C LYS A 26 -1.13 0.39 10.54
N ALA A 27 -0.93 0.92 9.33
CA ALA A 27 -0.11 0.33 8.28
C ALA A 27 0.16 1.40 7.20
N ALA A 28 1.39 1.44 6.68
CA ALA A 28 1.75 2.17 5.47
C ALA A 28 2.79 1.40 4.63
N MET A 29 2.66 1.47 3.31
CA MET A 29 3.59 0.86 2.37
C MET A 29 3.81 1.74 1.15
N LEU A 30 5.06 1.83 0.69
CA LEU A 30 5.47 2.50 -0.53
C LEU A 30 5.91 1.48 -1.57
N ILE A 31 5.28 1.51 -2.73
CA ILE A 31 5.55 0.59 -3.83
C ILE A 31 6.06 1.34 -5.05
N ASN A 32 6.98 0.71 -5.78
CA ASN A 32 7.37 1.19 -7.09
C ASN A 32 6.33 0.72 -8.12
N TYR A 33 5.51 1.64 -8.60
CA TYR A 33 4.45 1.34 -9.56
C TYR A 33 4.60 2.17 -10.83
N ASP A 34 4.79 1.49 -11.96
CA ASP A 34 4.73 2.07 -13.30
C ASP A 34 3.47 1.52 -14.03
N PRO A 35 2.48 2.37 -14.34
CA PRO A 35 1.25 1.94 -15.01
C PRO A 35 1.45 1.54 -16.48
N PHE A 36 2.52 2.00 -17.12
CA PHE A 36 2.80 1.78 -18.55
C PHE A 36 3.76 0.62 -18.80
N ARG A 37 4.56 0.24 -17.80
CA ARG A 37 5.44 -0.93 -17.91
C ARG A 37 4.76 -2.19 -17.40
N PRO A 38 4.92 -3.33 -18.11
CA PRO A 38 4.38 -4.62 -17.70
C PRO A 38 5.17 -5.23 -16.53
N SER A 39 5.61 -4.42 -15.56
CA SER A 39 6.51 -4.87 -14.49
C SER A 39 5.93 -6.11 -13.83
N ARG A 40 6.61 -7.25 -14.05
CA ARG A 40 6.22 -8.56 -13.51
C ARG A 40 6.43 -8.63 -12.00
N LEU A 41 7.21 -7.70 -11.46
CA LEU A 41 7.54 -7.61 -10.05
C LEU A 41 7.14 -6.22 -9.55
N LEU A 42 6.18 -6.19 -8.64
CA LEU A 42 5.92 -5.03 -7.79
C LEU A 42 7.00 -5.04 -6.70
N SER A 43 7.89 -4.04 -6.72
CA SER A 43 8.92 -3.91 -5.69
C SER A 43 8.43 -2.97 -4.60
N THR A 44 8.36 -3.47 -3.36
CA THR A 44 8.22 -2.63 -2.18
C THR A 44 9.49 -1.80 -2.00
N ILE A 45 9.33 -0.48 -1.88
CA ILE A 45 10.42 0.46 -1.59
C ILE A 45 10.59 0.60 -0.08
N ALA A 46 9.48 0.66 0.67
CA ALA A 46 9.46 0.71 2.11
C ALA A 46 8.10 0.25 2.65
N GLU A 47 8.06 -0.32 3.85
CA GLU A 47 6.83 -0.74 4.52
C GLU A 47 6.94 -0.48 6.02
N GLN A 48 5.82 -0.19 6.67
CA GLN A 48 5.78 -0.03 8.12
C GLN A 48 6.09 -1.38 8.79
N GLU A 49 6.83 -1.33 9.88
CA GLU A 49 7.23 -2.52 10.62
C GLU A 49 5.98 -3.32 11.07
N GLY A 50 6.04 -4.64 10.87
CA GLY A 50 4.97 -5.55 11.26
C GLY A 50 3.84 -5.73 10.24
N ILE A 51 3.88 -5.03 9.10
CA ILE A 51 2.97 -5.31 7.98
C ILE A 51 3.23 -6.72 7.43
N LYS A 52 2.14 -7.44 7.15
CA LYS A 52 2.17 -8.75 6.49
C LYS A 52 1.32 -8.69 5.24
N ILE A 53 1.90 -8.23 4.13
CA ILE A 53 1.26 -8.22 2.81
C ILE A 53 2.08 -9.13 1.90
N SER A 54 1.43 -10.15 1.34
CA SER A 54 2.08 -11.02 0.37
C SER A 54 2.18 -10.33 -1.00
N PRO A 55 3.19 -10.70 -1.83
CA PRO A 55 3.28 -10.20 -3.20
C PRO A 55 2.03 -10.48 -4.05
N ILE A 56 1.28 -11.56 -3.75
CA ILE A 56 0.05 -11.92 -4.44
C ILE A 56 -1.05 -10.91 -4.12
N GLU A 57 -1.28 -10.60 -2.83
CA GLU A 57 -2.27 -9.60 -2.40
C GLU A 57 -1.95 -8.22 -2.96
N LEU A 58 -0.67 -7.83 -2.94
CA LEU A 58 -0.23 -6.57 -3.50
C LEU A 58 -0.49 -6.50 -5.02
N SER A 59 -0.24 -7.59 -5.75
CA SER A 59 -0.56 -7.70 -7.18
C SER A 59 -2.07 -7.60 -7.44
N GLN A 60 -2.90 -8.26 -6.61
CA GLN A 60 -4.35 -8.16 -6.70
C GLN A 60 -4.83 -6.71 -6.47
N PHE A 61 -4.30 -6.02 -5.45
CA PHE A 61 -4.61 -4.62 -5.18
C PHE A 61 -4.24 -3.72 -6.37
N VAL A 62 -3.03 -3.84 -6.92
CA VAL A 62 -2.60 -3.03 -8.07
C VAL A 62 -3.44 -3.33 -9.31
N ASN A 63 -3.76 -4.60 -9.57
CA ASN A 63 -4.65 -4.97 -10.68
C ASN A 63 -6.06 -4.41 -10.52
N PHE A 64 -6.56 -4.35 -9.29
CA PHE A 64 -7.82 -3.68 -8.96
C PHE A 64 -7.76 -2.17 -9.27
N ILE A 65 -6.68 -1.48 -8.89
CA ILE A 65 -6.46 -0.07 -9.27
C ILE A 65 -6.42 0.11 -10.79
N LYS A 66 -5.67 -0.75 -11.51
CA LYS A 66 -5.55 -0.69 -12.99
C LYS A 66 -6.88 -0.82 -13.72
N ARG A 67 -7.80 -1.64 -13.21
CA ARG A 67 -9.11 -1.86 -13.83
C ARG A 67 -10.03 -0.65 -13.74
N ASN A 68 -9.72 0.32 -12.89
CA ASN A 68 -10.50 1.53 -12.64
C ASN A 68 -12.00 1.25 -12.36
N LYS A 69 -12.31 0.08 -11.78
CA LYS A 69 -13.67 -0.35 -11.37
C LYS A 69 -13.88 -0.23 -9.87
N LEU A 70 -13.20 0.74 -9.26
CA LEU A 70 -13.09 0.87 -7.82
C LEU A 70 -14.45 1.01 -7.10
N GLN A 71 -15.48 1.48 -7.80
CA GLN A 71 -16.82 1.69 -7.24
C GLN A 71 -17.67 0.41 -7.12
N LYS A 72 -17.30 -0.69 -7.78
CA LYS A 72 -18.11 -1.92 -7.84
C LYS A 72 -17.38 -3.17 -7.34
N GLU A 73 -16.09 -3.05 -7.08
CA GLU A 73 -15.22 -4.17 -6.74
C GLU A 73 -14.59 -3.94 -5.35
N THR A 74 -14.27 -5.02 -4.66
CA THR A 74 -13.53 -5.02 -3.40
C THR A 74 -12.15 -5.63 -3.61
N PHE A 75 -11.21 -5.33 -2.72
CA PHE A 75 -9.90 -6.01 -2.67
C PHE A 75 -9.57 -6.44 -1.24
N MET A 76 -8.63 -7.37 -1.12
CA MET A 76 -8.15 -7.89 0.16
C MET A 76 -6.78 -7.27 0.48
N ILE A 77 -6.56 -6.94 1.75
CA ILE A 77 -5.21 -6.78 2.32
C ILE A 77 -5.17 -7.60 3.61
N GLY A 78 -4.34 -8.64 3.63
CA GLY A 78 -4.39 -9.64 4.68
C GLY A 78 -5.79 -10.27 4.75
N ASN A 79 -6.31 -10.41 5.97
CA ASN A 79 -7.64 -10.98 6.19
C ASN A 79 -8.78 -9.95 6.08
N ASN A 80 -8.49 -8.71 5.68
CA ASN A 80 -9.47 -7.63 5.65
C ASN A 80 -9.93 -7.35 4.22
N GLN A 81 -11.24 -7.24 4.02
CA GLN A 81 -11.85 -6.83 2.76
C GLN A 81 -12.13 -5.32 2.78
N PHE A 82 -11.71 -4.62 1.73
CA PHE A 82 -11.88 -3.18 1.59
C PHE A 82 -12.78 -2.84 0.39
N LEU A 83 -13.62 -1.83 0.59
CA LEU A 83 -14.47 -1.21 -0.42
C LEU A 83 -14.09 0.26 -0.56
N LYS A 84 -14.06 0.79 -1.79
CA LYS A 84 -13.91 2.24 -1.99
C LYS A 84 -15.17 2.95 -1.51
N LEU A 85 -15.02 3.90 -0.59
CA LEU A 85 -16.08 4.85 -0.27
C LEU A 85 -16.20 5.87 -1.40
N ILE A 86 -17.43 6.05 -1.90
CA ILE A 86 -17.77 7.13 -2.84
C ILE A 86 -18.40 8.22 -1.98
N ASN A 87 -17.62 9.23 -1.61
CA ASN A 87 -18.21 10.45 -1.07
C ASN A 87 -18.79 11.22 -2.25
N GLY A 88 -20.11 11.46 -2.21
CA GLY A 88 -20.84 12.27 -3.18
C GLY A 88 -20.49 13.75 -3.08
#